data_AF-T1CDY1-F1
#
_entry.id   AF-T1CDY1-F1
#
_cell.length_a   1.000
_cell.length_b   1.000
_cell.length_c   1.000
_cell.angle_alpha   90.00
_cell.angle_beta   90.00
_cell.angle_gamma   90.00
#
_symmetry.space_group_name_H-M   'P 1'
#
loop_
_entity.id
_entity.type
_entity.pdbx_description
1 polymer ?
#
loop_
_entity_poly.entity_id
_entity_poly.type
_entity_poly.pdbx_seq_one_letter_code
_entity_poly.pdbx_strand_id
1 'polypeptide(L)'
;EDGDAKVLLKSDGLATYTAKDIAYHLWKFGVLGLDFNYRPWAPGGPATSTADPAQADLDPAAFGRADRVVNVIDQRQSAPQKVVREALRRLGFEAQAGALQHLAYEVVALSPQAAQALGVDTSSGKTMYALSGRQGIEIGADDLLDEAQRQVQSKAHDGDTA
;
A
#
# COMPACT_ATOMS: atom_id res chain seq x y z
N GLU A 1 28.91 12.67 2.43
CA GLU A 1 27.82 13.43 1.79
C GLU A 1 26.76 13.67 2.84
N ASP A 2 26.44 14.94 3.12
CA ASP A 2 25.34 15.29 4.01
C ASP A 2 24.05 14.71 3.44
N GLY A 3 23.57 13.63 4.05
CA GLY A 3 22.29 13.03 3.70
C GLY A 3 21.20 14.05 3.94
N ASP A 4 20.62 14.54 2.85
CA ASP A 4 19.52 15.51 2.76
C ASP A 4 18.60 15.46 3.99
N ALA A 5 18.76 16.44 4.88
CA ALA A 5 18.07 16.47 6.16
C ALA A 5 16.55 16.42 5.96
N LYS A 6 15.88 15.48 6.65
CA LYS A 6 14.42 15.31 6.53
C LYS A 6 13.71 15.98 7.69
N VAL A 7 12.81 16.90 7.37
CA VAL A 7 11.92 17.55 8.34
C VAL A 7 10.88 16.54 8.83
N LEU A 8 10.87 16.27 10.14
CA LEU A 8 9.88 15.40 10.78
C LEU A 8 8.70 16.20 11.34
N LEU A 9 8.97 17.37 11.91
CA LEU A 9 7.97 18.28 12.47
C LEU A 9 8.16 19.65 11.83
N LYS A 10 7.09 20.22 11.31
CA LYS A 10 7.08 21.61 10.83
C LYS A 10 7.05 22.59 12.00
N SER A 11 7.41 23.84 11.75
CA SER A 11 7.41 24.91 12.76
C SER A 11 6.02 25.22 13.34
N ASP A 12 4.95 24.86 12.63
CA ASP A 12 3.55 24.95 13.06
C ASP A 12 3.10 23.75 13.93
N GLY A 13 4.00 22.81 14.22
CA GLY A 13 3.71 21.61 15.01
C GLY A 13 3.11 20.45 14.20
N LEU A 14 2.99 20.56 12.88
CA LEU A 14 2.44 19.48 12.07
C LEU A 14 3.50 18.43 11.72
N ALA A 15 3.21 17.16 12.06
CA ALA A 15 4.05 16.02 11.70
C ALA A 15 4.00 15.74 10.20
N THR A 16 5.17 15.56 9.58
CA THR A 16 5.27 15.19 8.16
C THR A 16 4.91 13.72 7.95
N TYR A 17 4.67 13.33 6.69
CA TYR A 17 4.45 11.92 6.34
C TYR A 17 5.62 11.04 6.76
N THR A 18 6.85 11.51 6.59
CA THR A 18 8.07 10.82 7.05
C THR A 18 8.03 10.53 8.55
N ALA A 19 7.62 11.50 9.38
CA ALA A 19 7.55 11.31 10.82
C ALA A 19 6.48 10.29 11.21
N LYS A 20 5.32 10.34 10.54
CA LYS A 20 4.23 9.38 10.73
C LYS A 20 4.66 7.96 10.33
N ASP A 21 5.36 7.83 9.21
CA ASP A 21 5.89 6.54 8.75
C ASP A 21 6.90 5.96 9.74
N ILE A 22 7.83 6.78 10.26
CA ILE A 22 8.79 6.34 11.27
C ILE A 22 8.05 5.85 12.52
N ALA A 23 7.12 6.65 13.06
CA ALA A 23 6.33 6.27 14.24
C ALA A 23 5.57 4.96 14.02
N TYR A 24 4.94 4.80 12.85
CA TYR A 24 4.20 3.58 12.54
C TYR A 24 5.12 2.36 12.43
N HIS A 25 6.34 2.49 11.92
CA HIS A 25 7.30 1.38 11.90
C HIS A 25 7.84 1.04 13.29
N LEU A 26 8.07 2.03 14.15
CA LEU A 26 8.41 1.78 15.56
C LEU A 26 7.30 0.99 16.26
N TRP A 27 6.03 1.30 15.96
CA TRP A 27 4.89 0.50 16.44
C TRP A 27 4.87 -0.91 15.84
N LYS A 28 5.06 -1.07 14.52
CA LYS A 28 5.10 -2.39 13.87
C LYS A 28 6.14 -3.32 14.51
N PHE A 29 7.30 -2.77 14.86
CA PHE A 29 8.37 -3.52 15.55
C PHE A 29 8.20 -3.60 17.08
N GLY A 30 7.18 -2.95 17.65
CA GLY A 30 6.91 -2.97 19.10
C GLY A 30 7.87 -2.14 19.95
N VAL A 31 8.63 -1.21 19.34
CA VAL A 31 9.64 -0.39 20.03
C VAL A 31 9.18 1.04 20.33
N LEU A 32 7.97 1.42 19.90
CA LEU A 32 7.40 2.74 20.17
C LEU A 32 6.93 2.92 21.62
N GLY A 33 6.52 1.83 22.29
CA GLY A 33 5.91 1.87 23.62
C GLY A 33 4.46 2.40 23.65
N LEU A 34 3.89 2.70 22.48
CA LEU A 34 2.50 3.09 22.29
C LEU A 34 1.81 2.08 21.36
N ASP A 35 0.50 1.91 21.53
CA ASP A 35 -0.31 0.97 20.75
C ASP A 35 -1.67 1.59 20.39
N PHE A 36 -2.39 0.95 19.48
CA PHE A 36 -3.78 1.29 19.16
C PHE A 36 -4.76 0.61 20.13
N ASN A 37 -6.00 1.10 20.13
CA ASN A 37 -7.12 0.35 20.66
C ASN A 37 -7.72 -0.50 19.54
N TYR A 38 -8.26 -1.68 19.86
CA TYR A 38 -8.75 -2.63 18.87
C TYR A 38 -10.18 -3.07 19.14
N ARG A 39 -10.92 -3.33 18.06
CA ARG A 39 -12.25 -3.95 18.08
C ARG A 39 -12.53 -4.82 16.87
N PRO A 40 -13.50 -5.74 16.89
CA PRO A 40 -13.95 -6.41 15.67
C PRO A 40 -14.46 -5.39 14.65
N TRP A 41 -14.08 -5.57 13.39
CA TRP A 41 -14.63 -4.83 12.26
C TRP A 41 -16.14 -5.10 12.10
N ALA A 42 -16.51 -6.36 12.30
CA ALA A 42 -17.87 -6.87 12.34
C ALA A 42 -17.96 -8.00 13.39
N PRO A 43 -19.16 -8.38 13.87
CA PRO A 43 -19.32 -9.50 14.81
C PRO A 43 -18.66 -10.78 14.28
N GLY A 44 -17.68 -11.32 15.02
CA GLY A 44 -16.89 -12.50 14.60
C GLY A 44 -15.93 -12.27 13.43
N GLY A 45 -15.79 -11.03 12.96
CA GLY A 45 -14.89 -10.63 11.88
C GLY A 45 -13.47 -10.33 12.34
N PRO A 46 -12.59 -9.89 11.42
CA PRO A 46 -11.23 -9.52 11.77
C PRO A 46 -11.19 -8.29 12.69
N ALA A 47 -10.10 -8.12 13.43
CA ALA A 47 -9.88 -6.92 14.23
C ALA A 47 -9.65 -5.69 13.35
N THR A 48 -10.01 -4.51 13.87
CA THR A 48 -9.71 -3.19 13.34
C THR A 48 -9.27 -2.27 14.49
N SER A 49 -8.52 -1.21 14.18
CA SER A 49 -8.15 -0.19 15.16
C SER A 49 -9.27 0.82 15.39
N THR A 50 -9.38 1.35 16.61
CA THR A 50 -10.29 2.46 16.96
C THR A 50 -9.55 3.58 17.68
N ALA A 51 -9.98 4.82 17.45
CA ALA A 51 -9.49 5.98 18.20
C ALA A 51 -10.27 6.20 19.51
N ASP A 52 -11.42 5.53 19.68
CA ASP A 52 -12.26 5.62 20.88
C ASP A 52 -11.93 4.46 21.84
N PRO A 53 -11.29 4.73 22.99
CA PRO A 53 -10.95 3.69 23.97
C PRO A 53 -12.18 3.00 24.56
N ALA A 54 -13.35 3.66 24.59
CA ALA A 54 -14.58 3.06 25.11
C ALA A 54 -15.12 1.93 24.22
N GLN A 55 -14.68 1.88 22.96
CA GLN A 55 -15.02 0.84 22.00
C GLN A 55 -13.96 -0.26 21.93
N ALA A 56 -12.93 -0.22 22.76
CA ALA A 56 -11.87 -1.23 22.78
C ALA A 56 -12.34 -2.50 23.49
N ASP A 57 -12.50 -3.60 22.76
CA ASP A 57 -12.96 -4.89 23.27
C ASP A 57 -12.00 -6.05 22.92
N LEU A 58 -10.84 -5.73 22.32
CA LEU A 58 -9.75 -6.67 22.04
C LEU A 58 -8.46 -6.26 22.75
N ASP A 59 -7.67 -7.26 23.17
CA ASP A 59 -6.36 -7.05 23.82
C ASP A 59 -5.33 -6.46 22.82
N PRO A 60 -4.75 -5.29 23.11
CA PRO A 60 -3.71 -4.69 22.29
C PRO A 60 -2.47 -5.58 22.08
N ALA A 61 -2.17 -6.48 23.02
CA ALA A 61 -1.01 -7.37 22.92
C ALA A 61 -1.04 -8.31 21.70
N ALA A 62 -2.17 -8.43 21.01
CA ALA A 62 -2.35 -9.29 19.85
C ALA A 62 -1.73 -8.75 18.53
N PHE A 63 -1.37 -7.47 18.43
CA PHE A 63 -0.90 -6.85 17.19
C PHE A 63 0.47 -6.14 17.33
N GLY A 64 1.12 -5.87 16.19
CA GLY A 64 2.45 -5.28 16.14
C GLY A 64 3.57 -6.28 16.50
N ARG A 65 4.67 -5.78 17.08
CA ARG A 65 5.82 -6.57 17.60
C ARG A 65 6.41 -7.56 16.57
N ALA A 66 6.38 -7.20 15.31
CA ALA A 66 6.80 -8.08 14.23
C ALA A 66 8.33 -8.24 14.22
N ASP A 67 8.80 -9.47 14.06
CA ASP A 67 10.23 -9.74 13.81
C ASP A 67 10.67 -9.29 12.40
N ARG A 68 9.71 -9.15 11.48
CA ARG A 68 9.92 -8.73 10.09
C ARG A 68 8.75 -7.90 9.59
N VAL A 69 9.05 -6.81 8.90
CA VAL A 69 8.04 -5.94 8.27
C VAL A 69 8.27 -5.93 6.77
N VAL A 70 7.24 -6.31 6.00
CA VAL A 70 7.26 -6.25 4.54
C VAL A 70 6.23 -5.23 4.06
N ASN A 71 6.70 -4.17 3.43
CA ASN A 71 5.84 -3.16 2.79
C ASN A 71 5.78 -3.46 1.29
N VAL A 72 4.58 -3.76 0.80
CA VAL A 72 4.30 -3.96 -0.63
C VAL A 72 3.78 -2.64 -1.20
N ILE A 73 4.67 -1.84 -1.80
CA ILE A 73 4.34 -0.48 -2.27
C ILE A 73 5.11 -0.14 -3.54
N ASP A 74 4.55 0.73 -4.37
CA ASP A 74 5.12 1.19 -5.64
C ASP A 74 6.61 1.62 -5.52
N GLN A 75 7.41 1.31 -6.54
CA GLN A 75 8.84 1.63 -6.63
C GLN A 75 9.14 3.12 -6.38
N ARG A 76 8.24 4.03 -6.76
CA ARG A 76 8.39 5.48 -6.55
C ARG A 76 8.48 5.85 -5.06
N GLN A 77 8.01 5.00 -4.17
CA GLN A 77 8.10 5.17 -2.71
C GLN A 77 9.43 4.69 -2.11
N SER A 78 10.40 4.29 -2.93
CA SER A 78 11.70 3.79 -2.45
C SER A 78 12.46 4.77 -1.57
N ALA A 79 12.46 6.08 -1.90
CA ALA A 79 13.21 7.07 -1.14
C ALA A 79 12.64 7.25 0.30
N PRO A 80 11.33 7.46 0.50
CA PRO A 80 10.72 7.41 1.83
C PRO A 80 11.04 6.15 2.63
N GLN A 81 11.01 4.97 1.99
CA GLN A 81 11.34 3.71 2.69
C GLN A 81 12.80 3.65 3.17
N LYS A 82 13.74 4.20 2.37
CA LYS A 82 15.14 4.32 2.79
C LYS A 82 15.28 5.25 4.00
N VAL A 83 14.51 6.34 4.05
CA VAL A 83 14.51 7.26 5.20
C VAL A 83 14.01 6.58 6.47
N VAL A 84 12.92 5.81 6.39
CA VAL A 84 12.41 5.04 7.55
C VAL A 84 13.45 4.04 8.05
N ARG A 85 14.09 3.29 7.14
CA ARG A 85 15.16 2.35 7.49
C ARG A 85 16.32 3.06 8.19
N GLU A 86 16.74 4.20 7.66
CA GLU A 86 17.82 4.98 8.25
C GLU A 86 17.45 5.57 9.61
N ALA A 87 16.21 5.99 9.80
CA ALA A 87 15.71 6.44 11.10
C ALA A 87 15.79 5.32 12.15
N LEU A 88 15.41 4.09 11.80
CA LEU A 88 15.55 2.93 12.69
C LEU A 88 17.02 2.71 13.10
N ARG A 89 17.97 2.80 12.15
CA ARG A 89 19.41 2.69 12.45
C ARG A 89 19.88 3.77 13.42
N ARG A 90 19.53 5.03 13.16
CA ARG A 90 19.92 6.18 13.98
C ARG A 90 19.35 6.12 15.40
N LEU A 91 18.22 5.44 15.58
CA LEU A 91 17.62 5.18 16.90
C LEU A 91 18.20 3.94 17.61
N GLY A 92 19.17 3.24 17.00
CA GLY A 92 19.80 2.04 17.56
C GLY A 92 19.07 0.72 17.26
N PHE A 93 18.04 0.75 16.42
CA PHE A 93 17.23 -0.43 16.05
C PHE A 93 17.77 -1.11 14.78
N GLU A 94 19.05 -1.49 14.79
CA GLU A 94 19.74 -2.08 13.61
C GLU A 94 19.10 -3.40 13.15
N ALA A 95 18.67 -4.25 14.09
CA ALA A 95 18.01 -5.52 13.75
C ALA A 95 16.69 -5.28 13.01
N GLN A 96 15.87 -4.35 13.50
CA GLN A 96 14.61 -3.94 12.91
C GLN A 96 14.85 -3.27 11.55
N ALA A 97 15.87 -2.42 11.43
CA ALA A 97 16.27 -1.83 10.17
C ALA A 97 16.68 -2.89 9.13
N GLY A 98 17.33 -3.97 9.54
CA GLY A 98 17.66 -5.13 8.70
C GLY A 98 16.43 -5.97 8.33
N ALA A 99 15.43 -6.04 9.22
CA ALA A 99 14.21 -6.80 9.03
C ALA A 99 13.07 -6.04 8.33
N LEU A 100 13.26 -4.75 8.04
CA LEU A 100 12.36 -3.98 7.19
C LEU A 100 12.61 -4.33 5.71
N GLN A 101 11.59 -4.69 4.95
CA GLN A 101 11.67 -5.01 3.53
C GLN A 101 10.67 -4.16 2.75
N HIS A 102 11.14 -3.58 1.65
CA HIS A 102 10.27 -2.92 0.67
C HIS A 102 10.19 -3.84 -0.54
N LEU A 103 9.05 -4.53 -0.67
CA LEU A 103 8.72 -5.30 -1.87
C LEU A 103 8.11 -4.34 -2.89
N ALA A 104 8.95 -3.82 -3.76
CA ALA A 104 8.56 -2.82 -4.73
C ALA A 104 7.91 -3.44 -5.98
N TYR A 105 6.88 -2.79 -6.49
CA TYR A 105 6.28 -3.11 -7.79
C TYR A 105 6.30 -1.88 -8.70
N GLU A 106 6.27 -2.13 -10.01
CA GLU A 106 6.23 -1.09 -11.05
C GLU A 106 4.80 -0.76 -11.46
N VAL A 107 4.64 0.35 -12.18
CA VAL A 107 3.34 0.77 -12.70
C VAL A 107 2.76 -0.27 -13.65
N VAL A 108 1.50 -0.63 -13.42
CA VAL A 108 0.71 -1.46 -14.33
C VAL A 108 0.12 -0.58 -15.43
N ALA A 109 0.26 -1.02 -16.68
CA ALA A 109 -0.29 -0.34 -17.85
C ALA A 109 -1.04 -1.31 -18.75
N LEU A 110 -2.05 -0.80 -19.45
CA LEU A 110 -2.86 -1.54 -20.39
C LEU A 110 -2.22 -1.51 -21.78
N SER A 111 -2.29 -2.62 -22.50
CA SER A 111 -2.06 -2.63 -23.95
C SER A 111 -3.14 -1.82 -24.67
N PRO A 112 -2.94 -1.37 -25.91
CA PRO A 112 -3.96 -0.62 -26.64
C PRO A 112 -5.27 -1.40 -26.79
N GLN A 113 -5.19 -2.71 -27.04
CA GLN A 113 -6.36 -3.58 -27.15
C GLN A 113 -7.12 -3.70 -25.83
N ALA A 114 -6.40 -3.88 -24.72
CA ALA A 114 -7.02 -3.96 -23.40
C ALA A 114 -7.64 -2.62 -22.99
N ALA A 115 -6.95 -1.52 -23.26
CA ALA A 115 -7.45 -0.16 -23.03
C ALA A 115 -8.75 0.09 -23.80
N GLN A 116 -8.81 -0.27 -25.08
CA GLN A 116 -10.03 -0.16 -25.88
C GLN A 116 -11.17 -1.04 -25.37
N ALA A 117 -10.89 -2.29 -24.99
CA ALA A 117 -11.89 -3.21 -24.44
C ALA A 117 -12.50 -2.68 -23.12
N LEU A 118 -11.69 -1.95 -22.35
CA LEU A 118 -12.08 -1.32 -21.09
C LEU A 118 -12.58 0.13 -21.26
N GLY A 119 -12.87 0.56 -22.49
CA GLY A 119 -13.47 1.87 -22.77
C GLY A 119 -12.53 3.07 -22.65
N VAL A 120 -11.22 2.87 -22.56
CA VAL A 120 -10.23 3.94 -22.54
C VAL A 120 -10.04 4.53 -23.93
N ASP A 121 -9.97 5.87 -24.03
CA ASP A 121 -9.64 6.53 -25.29
C ASP A 121 -8.20 6.25 -25.73
N THR A 122 -8.06 5.51 -26.82
CA THR A 122 -6.78 5.13 -27.41
C THR A 122 -6.39 6.00 -28.61
N SER A 123 -7.12 7.08 -28.90
CA SER A 123 -6.85 7.99 -30.04
C SER A 123 -5.41 8.55 -30.06
N SER A 124 -4.77 8.64 -28.90
CA SER A 124 -3.37 9.08 -28.77
C SER A 124 -2.32 8.12 -29.37
N GLY A 125 -2.69 6.90 -29.76
CA GLY A 125 -1.79 5.95 -30.43
C GLY A 125 -0.60 5.48 -29.59
N LYS A 126 -0.70 5.53 -28.26
CA LYS A 126 0.38 5.08 -27.36
C LYS A 126 0.49 3.55 -27.39
N THR A 127 1.70 3.05 -27.17
CA THR A 127 1.95 1.60 -27.06
C THR A 127 1.48 1.01 -25.73
N MET A 128 1.32 1.85 -24.69
CA MET A 128 0.82 1.47 -23.37
C MET A 128 0.05 2.63 -22.73
N TYR A 129 -0.99 2.29 -21.96
CA TYR A 129 -1.86 3.24 -21.26
C TYR A 129 -1.78 2.96 -19.76
N ALA A 130 -0.96 3.73 -19.03
CA ALA A 130 -0.88 3.62 -17.58
C ALA A 130 -2.17 4.15 -16.93
N LEU A 131 -2.61 3.49 -15.86
CA LEU A 131 -3.72 3.97 -15.04
C LEU A 131 -3.34 5.33 -14.43
N SER A 132 -4.22 6.31 -14.60
CA SER A 132 -3.98 7.68 -14.18
C SER A 132 -5.28 8.44 -13.97
N GLY A 133 -5.66 8.64 -12.71
CA GLY A 133 -6.89 9.38 -12.37
C GLY A 133 -6.92 10.81 -12.89
N ARG A 134 -5.78 11.52 -12.88
CA ARG A 134 -5.67 12.86 -13.46
C ARG A 134 -5.89 12.91 -14.98
N GLN A 135 -5.75 11.79 -15.66
CA GLN A 135 -5.97 11.67 -17.11
C GLN A 135 -7.30 10.96 -17.42
N GLY A 136 -8.11 10.64 -16.40
CA GLY A 136 -9.37 9.92 -16.55
C GLY A 136 -9.22 8.45 -16.95
N ILE A 137 -8.02 7.88 -16.82
CA ILE A 137 -7.79 6.46 -17.09
C ILE A 137 -7.87 5.72 -15.75
N GLU A 138 -9.10 5.50 -15.30
CA GLU A 138 -9.43 4.79 -14.07
C GLU A 138 -10.21 3.54 -14.44
N ILE A 139 -9.64 2.37 -14.16
CA ILE A 139 -10.31 1.09 -14.35
C ILE A 139 -10.41 0.44 -12.98
N GLY A 140 -11.63 0.09 -12.57
CA GLY A 140 -11.86 -0.66 -11.34
C GLY A 140 -11.29 -2.07 -11.45
N ALA A 141 -10.91 -2.66 -10.31
CA ALA A 141 -10.51 -4.06 -10.27
C ALA A 141 -11.67 -4.97 -10.72
N ASP A 142 -12.90 -4.61 -10.34
CA ASP A 142 -14.11 -5.33 -10.73
C ASP A 142 -14.35 -5.22 -12.24
N ASP A 143 -14.24 -4.03 -12.84
CA ASP A 143 -14.38 -3.84 -14.29
C ASP A 143 -13.38 -4.70 -15.09
N LEU A 144 -12.14 -4.77 -14.60
CA LEU A 144 -11.10 -5.61 -15.21
C LEU A 144 -11.44 -7.10 -15.11
N LEU A 145 -11.94 -7.55 -13.96
CA LEU A 145 -12.33 -8.94 -13.73
C LEU A 145 -13.55 -9.32 -14.56
N ASP A 146 -14.56 -8.46 -14.63
CA ASP A 146 -15.78 -8.65 -15.40
C ASP A 146 -15.46 -8.78 -16.89
N GLU A 147 -14.61 -7.89 -17.43
CA GLU A 147 -14.17 -7.97 -18.82
C GLU A 147 -13.35 -9.25 -19.09
N ALA A 148 -12.47 -9.63 -18.16
CA ALA A 148 -11.71 -10.87 -18.29
C ALA A 148 -12.63 -12.11 -18.32
N GLN A 149 -13.64 -12.15 -17.43
CA GLN A 149 -14.64 -13.23 -17.39
C GLN A 149 -15.45 -13.28 -18.69
N ARG A 150 -15.91 -12.12 -19.18
CA ARG A 150 -16.66 -12.02 -20.43
C ARG A 150 -15.89 -12.59 -21.61
N GLN A 151 -14.60 -12.28 -21.73
CA GLN A 151 -13.76 -12.82 -22.81
C GLN A 151 -13.50 -14.32 -22.71
N VAL A 152 -13.39 -14.86 -21.50
CA VAL A 152 -13.25 -16.32 -21.31
C VAL A 152 -14.55 -17.03 -21.68
N GLN A 153 -15.70 -16.52 -21.24
CA GLN A 153 -17.01 -17.09 -21.54
C GLN A 153 -17.35 -17.05 -23.03
N SER A 154 -17.07 -15.94 -23.72
CA SER A 154 -17.34 -15.83 -25.16
C SER A 154 -16.57 -16.89 -25.96
N LYS A 155 -15.31 -17.16 -25.57
CA LYS A 155 -14.47 -18.17 -26.24
C LYS A 155 -14.88 -19.61 -25.90
N ALA A 156 -15.48 -19.84 -24.73
CA ALA A 156 -15.96 -21.15 -24.33
C ALA A 156 -17.24 -21.54 -25.09
N HIS A 157 -18.10 -20.58 -25.40
CA HIS A 157 -19.35 -20.83 -26.13
C HIS A 157 -19.11 -21.17 -27.61
N ASP A 158 -17.99 -20.72 -28.18
CA ASP A 158 -17.56 -21.06 -29.54
C ASP A 158 -17.03 -22.51 -29.67
N GLY A 159 -17.00 -23.28 -28.57
CA GLY A 159 -16.51 -24.67 -28.51
C GLY A 159 -17.56 -25.76 -28.72
N ASP A 160 -18.87 -25.46 -28.74
CA ASP A 160 -19.95 -26.42 -29.04
C ASP A 160 -20.18 -26.57 -30.56
N THR A 161 -19.08 -26.69 -31.31
CA THR A 161 -19.11 -27.15 -32.70
C THR A 161 -17.92 -28.08 -32.97
N ALA A 162 -18.06 -29.34 -32.53
CA ALA A 162 -17.48 -30.54 -33.16
C ALA A 162 -18.19 -31.79 -32.65
#